data_AF-A0A4V3IDI3-F1
#
_entry.id   AF-A0A4V3IDI3-F1
#
_cell.length_a   1.000
_cell.length_b   1.000
_cell.length_c   1.000
_cell.angle_alpha   90.00
_cell.angle_beta   90.00
_cell.angle_gamma   90.00
#
_symmetry.space_group_name_H-M   'P 1'
#
loop_
_entity.id
_entity.type
_entity.pdbx_description
1 polymer ?
#
loop_
_entity_poly.entity_id
_entity_poly.type
_entity_poly.pdbx_seq_one_letter_code
_entity_poly.pdbx_strand_id
1 'polypeptide(L)'
;MKKPIVFMALLVLLAGCAPADGTEPSPSSSPPSASSTATPSDGQTASPPTDAQVTWAGKVCSDISTLKTDVQGLASAAATGGDSVGTAVSGQMDTISASATTLVDTVMSPPENLGDDPELLSVQDSIDTVDQSLKTLQTSASAVEGTSGAALIDALATLVGDTGTVLSDVAATVQTITTATQDTSSTLGQSFRAAPECADLTS
;
A
#
# COMPACT_ATOMS: atom_id res chain seq x y z
N MET A 1 -35.45 23.14 18.44
CA MET A 1 -34.80 22.03 19.17
C MET A 1 -34.42 20.96 18.14
N LYS A 2 -33.14 20.88 17.74
CA LYS A 2 -32.64 19.93 16.73
C LYS A 2 -31.69 18.97 17.43
N LYS A 3 -32.02 17.68 17.43
CA LYS A 3 -31.24 16.60 18.06
C LYS A 3 -30.03 16.28 17.18
N PRO A 4 -28.81 16.14 17.71
CA PRO A 4 -27.71 15.54 16.99
C PRO A 4 -27.85 14.00 17.00
N ILE A 5 -27.83 13.40 15.81
CA ILE A 5 -27.69 11.95 15.63
C ILE A 5 -26.20 11.65 15.71
N VAL A 6 -25.80 10.93 16.74
CA VAL A 6 -24.43 10.46 16.99
C VAL A 6 -24.27 9.14 16.25
N PHE A 7 -23.50 9.11 15.16
CA PHE A 7 -23.07 7.86 14.53
C PHE A 7 -21.78 7.38 15.19
N MET A 8 -21.90 6.19 15.80
CA MET A 8 -20.87 5.48 16.54
C MET A 8 -19.79 4.94 15.62
N ALA A 9 -18.53 5.26 15.92
CA ALA A 9 -17.34 4.67 15.33
C ALA A 9 -17.14 3.23 15.82
N LEU A 10 -16.89 2.30 14.89
CA LEU A 10 -16.47 0.94 15.21
C LEU A 10 -15.07 0.69 14.61
N LEU A 11 -14.05 0.83 15.44
CA LEU A 11 -12.65 0.42 15.17
C LEU A 11 -12.49 -1.04 15.64
N VAL A 12 -12.14 -1.95 14.73
CA VAL A 12 -11.75 -3.32 15.08
C VAL A 12 -10.30 -3.54 14.65
N LEU A 13 -9.46 -3.76 15.66
CA LEU A 13 -8.05 -4.17 15.56
C LEU A 13 -7.96 -5.61 15.04
N LEU A 14 -7.05 -5.88 14.11
CA LEU A 14 -6.51 -7.23 13.89
C LEU A 14 -4.97 -7.20 13.97
N ALA A 15 -4.46 -7.89 14.97
CA ALA A 15 -3.05 -8.12 15.25
C ALA A 15 -2.62 -9.53 14.78
N GLY A 16 -1.46 -9.59 14.12
CA GLY A 16 -0.37 -10.58 14.20
C GLY A 16 -0.61 -12.10 14.19
N CYS A 17 0.12 -12.81 13.31
CA CYS A 17 0.93 -13.99 13.69
C CYS A 17 1.88 -14.43 12.55
N ALA A 18 3.13 -14.73 12.91
CA ALA A 18 4.12 -15.50 12.15
C ALA A 18 4.92 -16.35 13.17
N PRO A 19 5.81 -17.27 12.77
CA PRO A 19 5.72 -18.33 11.75
C PRO A 19 5.90 -19.73 12.42
N ALA A 20 5.96 -20.82 11.65
CA ALA A 20 6.26 -22.17 12.16
C ALA A 20 7.44 -22.81 11.40
N ASP A 21 8.42 -23.27 12.19
CA ASP A 21 9.67 -23.96 11.84
C ASP A 21 9.54 -25.34 11.16
N GLY A 22 10.59 -25.69 10.40
CA GLY A 22 11.27 -26.98 10.56
C GLY A 22 11.27 -27.94 9.36
N THR A 23 12.47 -28.31 8.87
CA THR A 23 13.03 -29.69 8.88
C THR A 23 14.08 -29.90 7.76
N GLU A 24 15.29 -30.30 8.16
CA GLU A 24 16.40 -30.81 7.32
C GLU A 24 16.16 -32.29 6.94
N PRO A 25 16.65 -32.79 5.78
CA PRO A 25 17.78 -33.75 5.87
C PRO A 25 18.78 -33.74 4.69
N SER A 26 20.05 -34.04 4.99
CA SER A 26 21.11 -34.49 4.06
C SER A 26 20.97 -36.00 3.71
N PRO A 27 21.46 -36.47 2.52
CA PRO A 27 22.83 -37.03 2.45
C PRO A 27 23.60 -36.83 1.12
N SER A 28 24.91 -37.12 1.20
CA SER A 28 26.04 -36.89 0.27
C SER A 28 26.06 -37.63 -1.08
N SER A 29 26.80 -37.09 -2.07
CA SER A 29 27.87 -37.78 -2.85
C SER A 29 28.63 -36.83 -3.81
N SER A 30 29.95 -37.01 -3.95
CA SER A 30 30.95 -36.17 -4.69
C SER A 30 31.24 -36.66 -6.15
N PRO A 31 32.25 -36.13 -6.88
CA PRO A 31 32.23 -34.99 -7.83
C PRO A 31 32.50 -35.41 -9.31
N PRO A 32 32.50 -34.45 -10.28
CA PRO A 32 33.75 -34.24 -11.03
C PRO A 32 34.08 -32.77 -11.34
N SER A 33 35.34 -32.58 -11.76
CA SER A 33 36.07 -31.32 -11.89
C SER A 33 35.66 -30.38 -13.03
N ALA A 34 35.88 -29.10 -12.74
CA ALA A 34 36.33 -28.02 -13.63
C ALA A 34 35.38 -27.52 -14.73
N SER A 35 34.67 -26.44 -14.38
CA SER A 35 34.66 -25.21 -15.18
C SER A 35 34.52 -24.04 -14.22
N SER A 36 35.43 -23.08 -14.32
CA SER A 36 35.56 -21.91 -13.46
C SER A 36 34.23 -21.16 -13.37
N THR A 37 33.48 -21.42 -12.31
CA THR A 37 32.36 -20.58 -11.89
C THR A 37 32.81 -20.03 -10.56
N ALA A 38 32.99 -18.72 -10.48
CA ALA A 38 33.35 -18.06 -9.25
C ALA A 38 32.32 -18.43 -8.19
N THR A 39 32.71 -19.27 -7.23
CA THR A 39 31.97 -19.45 -5.99
C THR A 39 31.84 -18.06 -5.37
N PRO A 40 30.62 -17.54 -5.12
CA PRO A 40 30.49 -16.32 -4.36
C PRO A 40 31.12 -16.60 -3.00
N SER A 41 32.17 -15.86 -2.64
CA SER A 41 32.69 -15.89 -1.29
C SER A 41 31.56 -15.52 -0.33
N ASP A 42 31.35 -16.36 0.69
CA ASP A 42 30.57 -15.99 1.87
C ASP A 42 31.11 -14.64 2.38
N GLY A 43 30.27 -13.61 2.35
CA GLY A 43 30.63 -12.26 2.81
C GLY A 43 30.78 -11.18 1.72
N GLN A 44 30.34 -11.41 0.48
CA GLN A 44 29.98 -10.27 -0.36
C GLN A 44 28.68 -9.66 0.18
N THR A 45 28.83 -8.69 1.09
CA THR A 45 27.76 -7.74 1.40
C THR A 45 27.30 -7.18 0.05
N ALA A 46 26.03 -7.36 -0.29
CA ALA A 46 25.44 -6.68 -1.44
C ALA A 46 25.84 -5.20 -1.37
N SER A 47 26.17 -4.61 -2.53
CA SER A 47 26.44 -3.18 -2.59
C SER A 47 25.29 -2.43 -1.90
N PRO A 48 25.58 -1.45 -1.01
CA PRO A 48 24.54 -0.70 -0.35
C PRO A 48 23.63 -0.03 -1.39
N PRO A 49 22.34 0.20 -1.06
CA PRO A 49 21.42 0.85 -1.97
C PRO A 49 21.93 2.24 -2.33
N THR A 50 21.69 2.64 -3.57
CA THR A 50 22.04 3.99 -4.05
C THR A 50 21.09 5.04 -3.46
N ASP A 51 21.54 6.29 -3.36
CA ASP A 51 20.70 7.40 -2.87
C ASP A 51 19.40 7.55 -3.67
N ALA A 52 19.43 7.27 -4.98
CA ALA A 52 18.25 7.29 -5.84
C ALA A 52 17.24 6.21 -5.44
N GLN A 53 17.70 5.00 -5.10
CA GLN A 53 16.85 3.90 -4.66
C GLN A 53 16.24 4.17 -3.29
N VAL A 54 17.02 4.72 -2.35
CA VAL A 54 16.51 5.13 -1.02
C VAL A 54 15.50 6.26 -1.14
N THR A 55 15.78 7.27 -1.96
CA THR A 55 14.86 8.41 -2.19
C THR A 55 13.55 7.93 -2.83
N TRP A 56 13.63 7.04 -3.82
CA TRP A 56 12.46 6.45 -4.45
C TRP A 56 11.62 5.64 -3.44
N ALA A 57 12.26 4.79 -2.63
CA ALA A 57 11.58 3.99 -1.62
C ALA A 57 10.88 4.87 -0.57
N GLY A 58 11.56 5.92 -0.10
CA GLY A 58 10.97 6.92 0.80
C GLY A 58 9.76 7.63 0.17
N LYS A 59 9.84 7.96 -1.12
CA LYS A 59 8.71 8.56 -1.85
C LYS A 59 7.52 7.60 -1.92
N VAL A 60 7.75 6.31 -2.23
CA VAL A 60 6.67 5.29 -2.22
C VAL A 60 5.99 5.23 -0.85
N CYS A 61 6.74 5.16 0.25
CA CYS A 61 6.19 5.12 1.60
C CYS A 61 5.43 6.40 1.97
N SER A 62 5.94 7.57 1.57
CA SER A 62 5.26 8.87 1.75
C SER A 62 3.95 8.93 0.96
N ASP A 63 3.95 8.49 -0.29
CA ASP A 63 2.78 8.51 -1.16
C ASP A 63 1.68 7.56 -0.65
N ILE A 64 2.05 6.37 -0.13
CA ILE A 64 1.12 5.44 0.53
C ILE A 64 0.51 6.07 1.78
N SER A 65 1.32 6.73 2.62
CA SER A 65 0.83 7.40 3.84
C SER A 65 -0.14 8.54 3.51
N THR A 66 0.15 9.28 2.45
CA THR A 66 -0.70 10.36 1.93
C THR A 66 -2.02 9.78 1.44
N LEU A 67 -1.98 8.77 0.57
CA LEU A 67 -3.17 8.09 0.06
C LEU A 67 -4.06 7.54 1.20
N LYS A 68 -3.45 6.88 2.19
CA LYS A 68 -4.17 6.37 3.37
C LYS A 68 -4.89 7.49 4.13
N THR A 69 -4.24 8.64 4.29
CA THR A 69 -4.82 9.81 4.97
C THR A 69 -5.97 10.39 4.15
N ASP A 70 -5.81 10.50 2.84
CA ASP A 70 -6.84 11.03 1.94
C ASP A 70 -8.08 10.13 1.91
N VAL A 71 -7.90 8.81 1.89
CA VAL A 71 -9.00 7.83 1.96
C VAL A 71 -9.74 7.93 3.30
N GLN A 72 -9.04 8.13 4.41
CA GLN A 72 -9.69 8.42 5.71
C GLN A 72 -10.42 9.76 5.72
N GLY A 73 -9.92 10.74 4.97
CA GLY A 73 -10.59 12.03 4.71
C GLY A 73 -11.96 11.86 4.07
N LEU A 74 -12.18 10.81 3.27
CA LEU A 74 -13.46 10.55 2.59
C LEU A 74 -14.58 10.26 3.58
N ALA A 75 -14.30 9.45 4.62
CA ALA A 75 -15.26 9.20 5.68
C ALA A 75 -15.62 10.48 6.44
N SER A 76 -14.64 11.38 6.63
CA SER A 76 -14.87 12.69 7.24
C SER A 76 -15.76 13.57 6.36
N ALA A 77 -15.47 13.63 5.05
CA ALA A 77 -16.29 14.37 4.08
C ALA A 77 -17.74 13.88 4.04
N ALA A 78 -17.94 12.55 4.06
CA ALA A 78 -19.25 11.92 4.13
C ALA A 78 -20.00 12.26 5.43
N ALA A 79 -19.30 12.33 6.57
CA ALA A 79 -19.91 12.59 7.87
C ALA A 79 -20.22 14.08 8.11
N THR A 80 -19.36 15.00 7.65
CA THR A 80 -19.48 16.43 7.95
C THR A 80 -20.15 17.26 6.85
N GLY A 81 -20.31 16.69 5.65
CA GLY A 81 -20.79 17.43 4.48
C GLY A 81 -22.23 17.95 4.58
N GLY A 82 -23.06 17.38 5.45
CA GLY A 82 -24.44 17.83 5.66
C GLY A 82 -25.23 17.90 4.35
N ASP A 83 -25.83 19.05 4.05
CA ASP A 83 -26.58 19.28 2.80
C ASP A 83 -25.69 19.33 1.54
N SER A 84 -24.36 19.39 1.71
CA SER A 84 -23.36 19.42 0.63
C SER A 84 -22.47 18.17 0.62
N VAL A 85 -22.95 17.06 1.19
CA VAL A 85 -22.19 15.80 1.27
C VAL A 85 -21.70 15.31 -0.09
N GLY A 86 -22.52 15.42 -1.15
CA GLY A 86 -22.10 15.06 -2.50
C GLY A 86 -20.86 15.84 -2.95
N THR A 87 -20.89 17.17 -2.84
CA THR A 87 -19.75 18.02 -3.20
C THR A 87 -18.51 17.75 -2.33
N ALA A 88 -18.70 17.52 -1.03
CA ALA A 88 -17.59 17.22 -0.13
C ALA A 88 -16.93 15.87 -0.48
N VAL A 89 -17.75 14.84 -0.74
CA VAL A 89 -17.30 13.52 -1.16
C VAL A 89 -16.59 13.59 -2.51
N SER A 90 -17.16 14.27 -3.51
CA SER A 90 -16.52 14.44 -4.82
C SER A 90 -15.17 15.17 -4.72
N GLY A 91 -15.09 16.27 -3.97
CA GLY A 91 -13.83 17.00 -3.79
C GLY A 91 -12.74 16.19 -3.05
N GLN A 92 -13.14 15.34 -2.10
CA GLN A 92 -12.20 14.43 -1.45
C GLN A 92 -11.76 13.30 -2.40
N MET A 93 -12.66 12.81 -3.25
CA MET A 93 -12.34 11.81 -4.27
C MET A 93 -11.36 12.34 -5.31
N ASP A 94 -11.45 13.62 -5.70
CA ASP A 94 -10.44 14.26 -6.56
C ASP A 94 -9.05 14.23 -5.91
N THR A 95 -8.98 14.51 -4.61
CA THR A 95 -7.73 14.48 -3.84
C THR A 95 -7.14 13.08 -3.79
N ILE A 96 -7.96 12.07 -3.44
CA ILE A 96 -7.54 10.66 -3.41
C ILE A 96 -7.05 10.21 -4.79
N SER A 97 -7.73 10.60 -5.86
CA SER A 97 -7.36 10.21 -7.24
C SER A 97 -6.01 10.80 -7.64
N ALA A 98 -5.72 12.04 -7.25
CA ALA A 98 -4.42 12.67 -7.47
C ALA A 98 -3.29 11.96 -6.70
N SER A 99 -3.53 11.64 -5.42
CA SER A 99 -2.56 10.91 -4.59
C SER A 99 -2.29 9.50 -5.11
N ALA A 100 -3.33 8.80 -5.55
CA ALA A 100 -3.21 7.47 -6.15
C ALA A 100 -2.43 7.49 -7.46
N THR A 101 -2.73 8.44 -8.35
CA THR A 101 -1.97 8.61 -9.60
C THR A 101 -0.49 8.86 -9.31
N THR A 102 -0.20 9.72 -8.32
CA THR A 102 1.18 10.00 -7.89
C THR A 102 1.88 8.74 -7.37
N LEU A 103 1.19 7.91 -6.59
CA LEU A 103 1.72 6.65 -6.07
C LEU A 103 2.00 5.65 -7.20
N VAL A 104 1.05 5.46 -8.12
CA VAL A 104 1.21 4.57 -9.29
C VAL A 104 2.40 5.03 -10.14
N ASP A 105 2.46 6.31 -10.50
CA ASP A 105 3.56 6.87 -11.30
C ASP A 105 4.92 6.64 -10.63
N THR A 106 4.98 6.77 -9.31
CA THR A 106 6.21 6.56 -8.53
C THR A 106 6.62 5.09 -8.55
N VAL A 107 5.70 4.17 -8.26
CA VAL A 107 6.00 2.73 -8.19
C VAL A 107 6.33 2.14 -9.56
N MET A 108 5.70 2.65 -10.63
CA MET A 108 5.95 2.22 -12.01
C MET A 108 7.19 2.87 -12.64
N SER A 109 7.84 3.81 -11.94
CA SER A 109 9.08 4.46 -12.37
C SER A 109 10.24 4.16 -11.40
N PRO A 110 10.61 2.88 -11.18
CA PRO A 110 11.70 2.53 -10.29
C PRO A 110 13.05 3.01 -10.87
N PRO A 111 14.01 3.40 -10.01
CA PRO A 111 15.37 3.66 -10.46
C PRO A 111 16.04 2.41 -11.05
N GLU A 112 17.07 2.63 -11.88
CA GLU A 112 17.78 1.55 -12.56
C GLU A 112 18.29 0.48 -11.57
N ASN A 113 18.31 -0.78 -12.02
CA ASN A 113 18.73 -1.96 -11.26
C ASN A 113 17.76 -2.44 -10.16
N LEU A 114 16.54 -1.87 -10.06
CA LEU A 114 15.44 -2.46 -9.27
C LEU A 114 14.43 -3.26 -10.11
N GLY A 115 14.38 -3.05 -11.43
CA GLY A 115 13.32 -3.58 -12.31
C GLY A 115 13.21 -5.11 -12.40
N ASP A 116 14.29 -5.85 -12.08
CA ASP A 116 14.32 -7.31 -12.10
C ASP A 116 14.02 -7.94 -10.71
N ASP A 117 13.73 -7.12 -9.71
CA ASP A 117 13.48 -7.59 -8.34
C ASP A 117 12.05 -8.21 -8.24
N PRO A 118 11.91 -9.50 -7.84
CA PRO A 118 10.61 -10.14 -7.73
C PRO A 118 9.70 -9.49 -6.67
N GLU A 119 10.29 -8.85 -5.66
CA GLU A 119 9.53 -8.14 -4.64
C GLU A 119 8.95 -6.84 -5.21
N LEU A 120 9.64 -6.21 -6.18
CA LEU A 120 9.14 -5.03 -6.85
C LEU A 120 7.89 -5.36 -7.67
N LEU A 121 7.87 -6.51 -8.35
CA LEU A 121 6.67 -6.99 -9.05
C LEU A 121 5.49 -7.18 -8.09
N SER A 122 5.75 -7.73 -6.90
CA SER A 122 4.70 -7.91 -5.88
C SER A 122 4.16 -6.57 -5.37
N VAL A 123 5.03 -5.56 -5.21
CA VAL A 123 4.61 -4.20 -4.87
C VAL A 123 3.78 -3.57 -6.00
N GLN A 124 4.20 -3.74 -7.25
CA GLN A 124 3.47 -3.26 -8.44
C GLN A 124 2.07 -3.89 -8.54
N ASP A 125 1.96 -5.22 -8.39
CA ASP A 125 0.68 -5.94 -8.40
C ASP A 125 -0.26 -5.46 -7.27
N SER A 126 0.30 -5.16 -6.10
CA SER A 126 -0.46 -4.63 -4.95
C SER A 126 -1.00 -3.23 -5.27
N ILE A 127 -0.20 -2.38 -5.92
CA ILE A 127 -0.61 -1.03 -6.34
C ILE A 127 -1.67 -1.08 -7.45
N ASP A 128 -1.57 -2.01 -8.40
CA ASP A 128 -2.61 -2.23 -9.41
C ASP A 128 -3.94 -2.68 -8.78
N THR A 129 -3.88 -3.41 -7.68
CA THR A 129 -5.08 -3.79 -6.91
C THR A 129 -5.70 -2.55 -6.23
N VAL A 130 -4.87 -1.71 -5.60
CA VAL A 130 -5.33 -0.43 -5.01
C VAL A 130 -5.98 0.47 -6.06
N ASP A 131 -5.37 0.61 -7.26
CA ASP A 131 -5.92 1.41 -8.36
C ASP A 131 -7.29 0.89 -8.84
N GLN A 132 -7.47 -0.42 -8.92
CA GLN A 132 -8.78 -1.03 -9.25
C GLN A 132 -9.83 -0.73 -8.18
N SER A 133 -9.49 -0.87 -6.90
CA SER A 133 -10.41 -0.56 -5.80
C SER A 133 -10.76 0.93 -5.75
N LEU A 134 -9.82 1.81 -6.09
CA LEU A 134 -10.07 3.24 -6.21
C LEU A 134 -11.03 3.60 -7.36
N LYS A 135 -10.97 2.90 -8.50
CA LYS A 135 -11.95 3.08 -9.59
C LYS A 135 -13.37 2.69 -9.16
N THR A 136 -13.50 1.63 -8.37
CA THR A 136 -14.78 1.27 -7.74
C THR A 136 -15.23 2.38 -6.78
N LEU A 137 -14.33 2.86 -5.93
CA LEU A 137 -14.63 3.94 -4.98
C LEU A 137 -15.09 5.24 -5.68
N GLN A 138 -14.46 5.61 -6.79
CA GLN A 138 -14.87 6.77 -7.62
C GLN A 138 -16.29 6.61 -8.17
N THR A 139 -16.64 5.39 -8.58
CA THR A 139 -18.00 5.08 -9.06
C THR A 139 -19.01 5.30 -7.94
N SER A 140 -18.70 4.82 -6.73
CA SER A 140 -19.55 5.01 -5.54
C SER A 140 -19.62 6.47 -5.09
N ALA A 141 -18.52 7.22 -5.16
CA ALA A 141 -18.50 8.65 -4.87
C ALA A 141 -19.42 9.43 -5.83
N SER A 142 -19.36 9.10 -7.12
CA SER A 142 -20.22 9.70 -8.15
C SER A 142 -21.71 9.39 -7.90
N ALA A 143 -22.02 8.24 -7.31
CA ALA A 143 -23.39 7.86 -6.95
C ALA A 143 -23.94 8.63 -5.73
N VAL A 144 -23.07 9.21 -4.89
CA VAL A 144 -23.49 10.09 -3.80
C VAL A 144 -23.89 11.47 -4.33
N GLU A 145 -23.31 11.89 -5.45
CA GLU A 145 -23.59 13.19 -6.05
C GLU A 145 -25.02 13.28 -6.62
N GLY A 146 -25.76 14.30 -6.20
CA GLY A 146 -27.14 14.53 -6.66
C GLY A 146 -28.19 13.56 -6.08
N THR A 147 -27.83 12.63 -5.20
CA THR A 147 -28.79 11.77 -4.51
C THR A 147 -29.29 12.39 -3.21
N SER A 148 -30.47 11.94 -2.75
CA SER A 148 -31.09 12.45 -1.51
C SER A 148 -31.97 11.38 -0.86
N GLY A 149 -32.35 11.62 0.41
CA GLY A 149 -33.24 10.72 1.14
C GLY A 149 -32.64 9.33 1.37
N ALA A 150 -33.44 8.28 1.17
CA ALA A 150 -32.99 6.90 1.37
C ALA A 150 -31.88 6.48 0.38
N ALA A 151 -31.98 6.93 -0.87
CA ALA A 151 -30.96 6.61 -1.90
C ALA A 151 -29.58 7.18 -1.53
N LEU A 152 -29.53 8.35 -0.90
CA LEU A 152 -28.27 8.91 -0.39
C LEU A 152 -27.67 8.05 0.72
N ILE A 153 -28.51 7.52 1.63
CA ILE A 153 -28.03 6.64 2.71
C ILE A 153 -27.44 5.36 2.12
N ASP A 154 -28.09 4.76 1.12
CA ASP A 154 -27.60 3.55 0.45
C ASP A 154 -26.30 3.82 -0.33
N ALA A 155 -26.21 4.97 -1.02
CA ALA A 155 -25.00 5.39 -1.73
C ALA A 155 -23.83 5.62 -0.76
N LEU A 156 -24.07 6.29 0.38
CA LEU A 156 -23.06 6.49 1.42
C LEU A 156 -22.63 5.17 2.08
N ALA A 157 -23.55 4.23 2.30
CA ALA A 157 -23.21 2.91 2.82
C ALA A 157 -22.28 2.14 1.86
N THR A 158 -22.57 2.21 0.56
CA THR A 158 -21.72 1.63 -0.49
C THR A 158 -20.35 2.30 -0.52
N LEU A 159 -20.31 3.64 -0.51
CA LEU A 159 -19.08 4.43 -0.44
C LEU A 159 -18.19 4.02 0.75
N VAL A 160 -18.79 3.87 1.93
CA VAL A 160 -18.06 3.45 3.15
C VAL A 160 -17.52 2.03 3.01
N GLY A 161 -18.28 1.11 2.42
CA GLY A 161 -17.83 -0.24 2.12
C GLY A 161 -16.60 -0.25 1.21
N ASP A 162 -16.66 0.49 0.10
CA ASP A 162 -15.55 0.58 -0.86
C ASP A 162 -14.34 1.30 -0.28
N THR A 163 -14.54 2.30 0.58
CA THR A 163 -13.47 2.96 1.33
C THR A 163 -12.74 1.94 2.20
N GLY A 164 -13.49 1.05 2.85
CA GLY A 164 -12.94 -0.06 3.64
C GLY A 164 -12.10 -1.03 2.79
N THR A 165 -12.57 -1.37 1.59
CA THR A 165 -11.81 -2.20 0.64
C THR A 165 -10.49 -1.54 0.24
N VAL A 166 -10.51 -0.26 -0.15
CA VAL A 166 -9.29 0.48 -0.50
C VAL A 166 -8.31 0.52 0.67
N LEU A 167 -8.77 0.77 1.90
CA LEU A 167 -7.89 0.76 3.08
C LEU A 167 -7.29 -0.62 3.35
N SER A 168 -8.05 -1.69 3.09
CA SER A 168 -7.56 -3.06 3.20
C SER A 168 -6.48 -3.36 2.16
N ASP A 169 -6.66 -2.92 0.92
CA ASP A 169 -5.69 -3.13 -0.15
C ASP A 169 -4.42 -2.30 0.08
N VAL A 170 -4.56 -1.07 0.55
CA VAL A 170 -3.42 -0.25 0.99
C VAL A 170 -2.66 -0.94 2.13
N ALA A 171 -3.36 -1.52 3.10
CA ALA A 171 -2.73 -2.27 4.18
C ALA A 171 -2.00 -3.53 3.67
N ALA A 172 -2.55 -4.22 2.66
CA ALA A 172 -1.88 -5.33 2.01
C ALA A 172 -0.59 -4.87 1.30
N THR A 173 -0.62 -3.73 0.58
CA THR A 173 0.58 -3.12 -0.02
C THR A 173 1.64 -2.80 1.04
N VAL A 174 1.25 -2.23 2.18
CA VAL A 174 2.17 -1.98 3.31
C VAL A 174 2.80 -3.29 3.80
N GLN A 175 2.02 -4.38 3.88
CA GLN A 175 2.52 -5.69 4.26
C GLN A 175 3.51 -6.27 3.22
N THR A 176 3.23 -6.09 1.93
CA THR A 176 4.16 -6.45 0.85
C THR A 176 5.48 -5.70 0.98
N ILE A 177 5.44 -4.38 1.22
CA ILE A 177 6.65 -3.56 1.47
C ILE A 177 7.36 -3.99 2.75
N THR A 178 6.62 -4.34 3.81
CA THR A 178 7.19 -4.84 5.07
C THR A 178 7.91 -6.18 4.86
N THR A 179 7.37 -7.04 3.99
CA THR A 179 8.01 -8.30 3.61
C THR A 179 9.29 -8.03 2.83
N ALA A 180 9.24 -7.14 1.84
CA ALA A 180 10.42 -6.70 1.11
C ALA A 180 11.49 -6.12 2.03
N THR A 181 11.09 -5.27 2.98
CA THR A 181 11.99 -4.68 3.99
C THR A 181 12.66 -5.73 4.89
N GLN A 182 12.08 -6.92 5.04
CA GLN A 182 12.69 -8.02 5.80
C GLN A 182 13.66 -8.85 4.96
N ASP A 183 13.55 -8.83 3.64
CA ASP A 183 14.57 -9.40 2.77
C ASP A 183 15.85 -8.56 2.85
N THR A 184 16.87 -9.09 3.51
CA THR A 184 18.18 -8.45 3.64
C THR A 184 19.06 -8.64 2.41
N SER A 185 18.69 -9.56 1.51
CA SER A 185 19.43 -9.90 0.31
C SER A 185 18.99 -9.10 -0.91
N SER A 186 17.72 -8.65 -0.94
CA SER A 186 17.17 -7.79 -1.99
C SER A 186 17.72 -6.36 -1.92
N THR A 187 17.96 -5.75 -3.09
CA THR A 187 18.26 -4.32 -3.20
C THR A 187 17.04 -3.47 -2.85
N LEU A 188 15.84 -3.93 -3.23
CA LEU A 188 14.58 -3.28 -2.88
C LEU A 188 14.38 -3.25 -1.36
N GLY A 189 14.54 -4.39 -0.71
CA GLY A 189 14.42 -4.50 0.75
C GLY A 189 15.39 -3.62 1.52
N GLN A 190 16.64 -3.55 1.05
CA GLN A 190 17.63 -2.63 1.60
C GLN A 190 17.28 -1.15 1.38
N SER A 191 16.69 -0.81 0.23
CA SER A 191 16.27 0.56 -0.09
C SER A 191 15.13 1.02 0.80
N PHE A 192 14.10 0.19 0.99
CA PHE A 192 13.01 0.48 1.92
C PHE A 192 13.49 0.59 3.38
N ARG A 193 14.41 -0.28 3.81
CA ARG A 193 14.99 -0.21 5.16
C ARG A 193 15.79 1.06 5.41
N ALA A 194 16.47 1.55 4.38
CA ALA A 194 17.28 2.78 4.46
C ALA A 194 16.43 4.06 4.37
N ALA A 195 15.17 3.97 3.92
CA ALA A 195 14.27 5.10 3.79
C ALA A 195 13.53 5.38 5.12
N PRO A 196 13.76 6.54 5.77
CA PRO A 196 13.16 6.84 7.06
C PRO A 196 11.63 6.94 7.01
N GLU A 197 11.05 7.38 5.90
CA GLU A 197 9.61 7.50 5.69
C GLU A 197 8.89 6.13 5.76
N CYS A 198 9.62 5.04 5.51
CA CYS A 198 9.09 3.68 5.59
C CYS A 198 9.02 3.15 7.03
N ALA A 199 9.75 3.75 7.97
CA ALA A 199 9.68 3.37 9.38
C ALA A 199 8.29 3.67 9.95
N ASP A 200 7.71 4.83 9.63
CA ASP A 200 6.37 5.22 10.07
C ASP A 200 5.25 4.37 9.42
N LEU A 201 5.54 3.79 8.26
CA LEU A 201 4.61 2.93 7.52
C LEU A 201 4.55 1.50 8.09
N THR A 202 5.67 1.01 8.61
CA THR A 202 5.88 -0.39 9.01
C THR A 202 5.87 -0.62 10.53
N SER A 203 5.70 0.45 11.32
CA SER A 203 5.55 0.43 12.79
C SER A 203 4.11 0.16 13.24
#